data_AF-A0A293LLX6-F1
#
_entry.id   AF-A0A293LLX6-F1
#
_cell.length_a   1.000
_cell.length_b   1.000
_cell.length_c   1.000
_cell.angle_alpha   90.00
_cell.angle_beta   90.00
_cell.angle_gamma   90.00
#
_symmetry.space_group_name_H-M   'P 1'
#
loop_
_entity.id
_entity.type
_entity.pdbx_description
1 polymer ?
#
loop_
_entity_poly.entity_id
_entity_poly.type
_entity_poly.pdbx_seq_one_letter_code
_entity_poly.pdbx_strand_id
1 'polypeptide(L)'
;MGVRKEVLQKTLWGDFYLNTKTRRIQGGAQAKAKKPLFAQLVLENIWDVYDAVCTRRDQVKTERIASSLGLKEPRHGDPRTRLQHLVSQWIPLSNAVLEMTWSQVPSPNQLEDSRAEALLCPASRRFNDLPSASQKLKDALLACSDSTEAPTVVCISKMVAVDVKQLPENRPRLLTPEEMAERREEARRRHAERMAQAAEAGSVSAVLPEPCRTPLENQEAEVNEQEDTAFIAFARVFSGTLKRGQKVFVLGPKHNPAKYLEKGYEVNPKLTLADLPPDEHVTVAIVEKLYLLMGRDLEGLDEVPAGNILGIGGLEKHVGRTATLSTDIACPPFVDVSSSDMLGAAIYFTCGIGT
;
A
#
# COMPACT_ATOMS: atom_id res chain seq x y z
N MET A 1 -24.19 -30.86 14.10
CA MET A 1 -25.34 -30.24 13.38
C MET A 1 -25.67 -30.93 12.06
N GLY A 2 -24.73 -31.64 11.41
CA GLY A 2 -25.04 -32.44 10.21
C GLY A 2 -25.46 -31.64 8.96
N VAL A 3 -25.46 -30.30 9.05
CA VAL A 3 -25.76 -29.40 7.94
C VAL A 3 -24.47 -29.11 7.17
N ARG A 4 -24.54 -29.16 5.84
CA ARG A 4 -23.41 -28.83 4.96
C ARG A 4 -23.04 -27.33 5.09
N LYS A 5 -21.74 -27.03 4.99
CA LYS A 5 -21.19 -25.67 5.10
C LYS A 5 -21.84 -24.69 4.11
N GLU A 6 -22.01 -25.11 2.86
CA GLU A 6 -22.62 -24.30 1.78
C GLU A 6 -24.06 -23.86 2.11
N VAL A 7 -24.85 -24.76 2.71
CA VAL A 7 -26.23 -24.47 3.10
C VAL A 7 -26.22 -23.45 4.23
N LEU A 8 -25.36 -23.66 5.23
CA LEU A 8 -25.18 -22.70 6.32
C LEU A 8 -24.72 -21.34 5.81
N GLN A 9 -23.77 -21.25 4.88
CA GLN A 9 -23.33 -19.95 4.33
C GLN A 9 -24.48 -19.17 3.69
N LYS A 10 -25.42 -19.84 3.00
CA LYS A 10 -26.58 -19.19 2.38
C LYS A 10 -27.69 -18.82 3.38
N THR A 11 -27.83 -19.57 4.47
CA THR A 11 -28.94 -19.39 5.41
C THR A 11 -28.54 -18.78 6.77
N LEU A 12 -27.24 -18.67 7.05
CA LEU A 12 -26.73 -18.03 8.28
C LEU A 12 -27.15 -16.57 8.31
N TRP A 13 -27.11 -15.89 7.17
CA TRP A 13 -27.60 -14.54 7.02
C TRP A 13 -29.04 -14.53 6.48
N GLY A 14 -29.88 -13.62 6.98
CA GLY A 14 -31.29 -13.47 6.58
C GLY A 14 -32.31 -14.12 7.53
N ASP A 15 -33.56 -14.21 7.07
CA ASP A 15 -34.72 -14.63 7.86
C ASP A 15 -34.92 -16.16 7.90
N PHE A 16 -33.92 -16.85 8.44
CA PHE A 16 -33.95 -18.31 8.65
C PHE A 16 -33.86 -18.65 10.13
N TYR A 17 -34.43 -19.78 10.54
CA TYR A 17 -34.27 -20.33 11.90
C TYR A 17 -34.05 -21.84 11.86
N LEU A 18 -33.43 -22.37 12.92
CA LEU A 18 -33.28 -23.81 13.11
C LEU A 18 -34.49 -24.36 13.87
N ASN A 19 -35.23 -25.28 13.26
CA ASN A 19 -36.28 -26.00 13.95
C ASN A 19 -35.65 -27.12 14.80
N THR A 20 -35.65 -26.96 16.12
CA THR A 20 -35.03 -27.92 17.06
C THR A 20 -35.67 -29.32 17.03
N LYS A 21 -36.94 -29.42 16.62
CA LYS A 21 -37.66 -30.70 16.51
C LYS A 21 -37.28 -31.47 15.25
N THR A 22 -37.18 -30.78 14.11
CA THR A 22 -36.91 -31.43 12.82
C THR A 22 -35.44 -31.35 12.41
N ARG A 23 -34.60 -30.60 13.15
CA ARG A 23 -33.19 -30.30 12.84
C ARG A 23 -32.98 -29.78 11.42
N ARG A 24 -33.98 -29.05 10.89
CA ARG A 24 -33.96 -28.44 9.56
C ARG A 24 -34.01 -26.93 9.67
N ILE A 25 -33.31 -26.27 8.74
CA ILE A 25 -33.34 -24.82 8.58
C ILE A 25 -34.60 -24.47 7.79
N GLN A 26 -35.37 -23.52 8.28
CA GLN A 26 -36.62 -23.06 7.68
C GLN A 26 -36.63 -21.54 7.60
N GLY A 27 -37.26 -21.00 6.56
CA GLY A 27 -37.46 -19.56 6.41
C GLY A 27 -38.63 -19.05 7.26
N GLY A 28 -38.69 -17.73 7.45
CA GLY A 28 -39.78 -17.05 8.16
C GLY A 28 -39.58 -17.07 9.67
N ALA A 29 -38.38 -16.73 10.16
CA ALA A 29 -38.11 -16.65 11.59
C ALA A 29 -38.93 -15.52 12.21
N GLN A 30 -38.94 -14.35 11.59
CA GLN A 30 -39.69 -13.18 12.05
C GLN A 30 -41.20 -13.44 12.07
N ALA A 31 -41.74 -14.01 10.99
CA ALA A 31 -43.17 -14.37 10.90
C ALA A 31 -43.62 -15.37 11.98
N LYS A 32 -42.70 -16.21 12.48
CA LYS A 32 -42.98 -17.21 13.51
C LYS A 32 -42.47 -16.81 14.90
N ALA A 33 -42.08 -15.54 15.08
CA ALA A 33 -41.47 -15.01 16.30
C ALA A 33 -40.31 -15.90 16.82
N LYS A 34 -39.53 -16.46 15.91
CA LYS A 34 -38.31 -17.23 16.19
C LYS A 34 -37.10 -16.35 15.99
N LYS A 35 -36.07 -16.58 16.82
CA LYS A 35 -34.79 -15.89 16.65
C LYS A 35 -34.13 -16.33 15.33
N PRO A 36 -33.53 -15.41 14.56
CA PRO A 36 -32.77 -15.76 13.37
C PRO A 36 -31.59 -16.69 13.66
N LEU A 37 -31.17 -17.43 12.64
CA LEU A 37 -30.11 -18.43 12.73
C LEU A 37 -28.77 -17.81 13.16
N PHE A 38 -28.43 -16.64 12.60
CA PHE A 38 -27.25 -15.88 13.01
C PHE A 38 -27.25 -15.53 14.50
N ALA A 39 -28.38 -15.05 15.01
CA ALA A 39 -28.51 -14.67 16.40
C ALA A 39 -28.33 -15.88 17.32
N GLN A 40 -29.00 -16.99 17.00
CA GLN A 40 -28.94 -18.23 17.79
C GLN A 40 -27.55 -18.90 17.78
N LEU A 41 -26.87 -18.94 16.62
CA LEU A 41 -25.66 -19.75 16.46
C LEU A 41 -24.36 -18.95 16.57
N VAL A 42 -24.39 -17.63 16.37
CA VAL A 42 -23.18 -16.80 16.34
C VAL A 42 -23.23 -15.76 17.45
N LEU A 43 -24.21 -14.85 17.43
CA LEU A 43 -24.25 -13.72 18.37
C LEU A 43 -24.44 -14.16 19.82
N GLU A 44 -25.33 -15.12 20.10
CA GLU A 44 -25.54 -15.64 21.44
C GLU A 44 -24.26 -16.27 22.02
N ASN A 45 -23.50 -17.02 21.20
CA ASN A 45 -22.23 -17.61 21.63
C ASN A 45 -21.15 -16.55 21.91
N ILE A 46 -21.06 -15.51 21.08
CA ILE A 46 -20.13 -14.39 21.31
C ILE A 46 -20.52 -13.62 22.58
N TRP A 47 -21.83 -13.37 22.76
CA TRP A 47 -22.35 -12.71 23.95
C TRP A 47 -22.10 -13.53 25.21
N ASP A 48 -22.28 -14.84 25.17
CA ASP A 48 -22.02 -15.74 26.31
C ASP A 48 -20.56 -15.69 26.76
N VAL A 49 -19.63 -15.61 25.81
CA VAL A 49 -18.19 -15.42 26.10
C VAL A 49 -17.95 -14.04 26.73
N TYR A 50 -18.52 -12.98 26.15
CA TYR A 50 -18.38 -11.63 26.67
C TYR A 50 -18.95 -11.50 28.10
N ASP A 51 -20.16 -12.03 28.34
CA ASP A 51 -20.84 -11.98 29.63
C ASP A 51 -20.07 -12.79 30.69
N ALA A 52 -19.51 -13.94 30.33
CA ALA A 52 -18.67 -14.75 31.21
C ALA A 52 -17.37 -14.03 31.61
N VAL A 53 -16.67 -13.42 30.64
CA VAL A 53 -15.34 -12.81 30.87
C VAL A 53 -15.42 -11.40 31.45
N CYS A 54 -16.27 -10.53 30.91
CA CYS A 54 -16.29 -9.11 31.23
C CYS A 54 -17.31 -8.74 32.31
N THR A 55 -18.55 -9.26 32.21
CA THR A 55 -19.66 -8.87 33.08
C THR A 55 -19.64 -9.65 34.39
N ARG A 56 -19.79 -10.98 34.32
CA ARG A 56 -19.93 -11.86 35.49
C ARG A 56 -18.60 -12.31 36.06
N ARG A 57 -17.53 -12.29 35.25
CA ARG A 57 -16.19 -12.74 35.62
C ARG A 57 -16.17 -14.18 36.15
N ASP A 58 -16.98 -15.04 35.53
CA ASP A 58 -17.14 -16.43 35.91
C ASP A 58 -16.05 -17.30 35.28
N GLN A 59 -14.99 -17.54 36.04
CA GLN A 59 -13.82 -18.29 35.57
C GLN A 59 -14.17 -19.75 35.21
N VAL A 60 -15.09 -20.39 35.94
CA VAL A 60 -15.48 -21.78 35.68
C VAL A 60 -16.24 -21.89 34.35
N LYS A 61 -17.13 -20.93 34.06
CA LYS A 61 -17.82 -20.89 32.76
C LYS A 61 -16.84 -20.59 31.61
N THR A 62 -15.89 -19.67 31.82
CA THR A 62 -14.86 -19.36 30.82
C THR A 62 -13.96 -20.55 30.51
N GLU A 63 -13.47 -21.28 31.52
CA GLU A 63 -12.64 -22.48 31.33
C GLU A 63 -13.38 -23.57 30.55
N ARG A 64 -14.68 -23.75 30.81
CA ARG A 64 -15.53 -24.69 30.06
C ARG A 64 -15.68 -24.29 28.60
N ILE A 65 -15.91 -23.01 28.32
CA ILE A 65 -16.02 -22.50 26.95
C ILE A 65 -14.68 -22.60 26.23
N ALA A 66 -13.58 -22.22 26.89
CA ALA A 66 -12.24 -22.36 26.34
C ALA A 66 -11.92 -23.83 26.00
N SER A 67 -12.26 -24.77 26.89
CA SER A 67 -12.06 -26.19 26.66
C SER A 67 -12.90 -26.74 25.50
N SER A 68 -14.17 -26.31 25.36
CA SER A 68 -15.04 -26.77 24.28
C SER A 68 -14.61 -26.25 22.90
N LEU A 69 -14.01 -25.05 22.88
CA LEU A 69 -13.48 -24.40 21.68
C LEU A 69 -12.00 -24.72 21.42
N GLY A 70 -11.32 -25.43 22.32
CA GLY A 70 -9.89 -25.76 22.19
C GLY A 70 -8.94 -24.57 22.38
N LEU A 71 -9.35 -23.57 23.17
CA LEU A 71 -8.62 -22.31 23.37
C LEU A 71 -7.77 -22.36 24.65
N LYS A 72 -6.65 -21.63 24.65
CA LYS A 72 -5.78 -21.50 25.82
C LYS A 72 -6.13 -20.23 26.59
N GLU A 73 -6.62 -20.40 27.81
CA GLU A 73 -6.98 -19.26 28.66
C GLU A 73 -5.73 -18.60 29.27
N PRO A 74 -5.60 -17.26 29.17
CA PRO A 74 -4.56 -16.51 29.88
C PRO A 74 -4.87 -16.45 31.38
N ARG A 75 -3.90 -16.85 32.22
CA ARG A 75 -4.07 -16.95 33.68
C ARG A 75 -4.31 -15.61 34.39
N HIS A 76 -3.80 -14.51 33.84
CA HIS A 76 -3.86 -13.18 34.45
C HIS A 76 -4.07 -12.09 33.40
N GLY A 77 -4.73 -11.00 33.79
CA GLY A 77 -4.92 -9.83 32.95
C GLY A 77 -6.26 -9.13 33.17
N ASP A 78 -6.35 -7.89 32.69
CA ASP A 78 -7.60 -7.15 32.52
C ASP A 78 -8.63 -8.03 31.76
N PRO A 79 -9.92 -8.05 32.16
CA PRO A 79 -10.98 -8.77 31.44
C PRO A 79 -11.02 -8.48 29.92
N ARG A 80 -10.78 -7.24 29.50
CA ARG A 80 -10.69 -6.82 28.09
C ARG A 80 -9.49 -7.44 27.38
N THR A 81 -8.31 -7.45 28.01
CA THR A 81 -7.13 -8.09 27.44
C THR A 81 -7.30 -9.61 27.35
N ARG A 82 -7.93 -10.22 28.36
CA ARG A 82 -8.28 -11.65 28.35
C ARG A 82 -9.27 -11.97 27.23
N LEU A 83 -10.33 -11.18 27.08
CA LEU A 83 -11.28 -11.33 25.99
C LEU A 83 -10.59 -11.20 24.62
N GLN A 84 -9.75 -10.18 24.45
CA GLN A 84 -9.01 -9.98 23.20
C GLN A 84 -8.16 -11.21 22.87
N HIS A 85 -7.41 -11.74 23.83
CA HIS A 85 -6.60 -12.94 23.62
C HIS A 85 -7.45 -14.18 23.26
N LEU A 86 -8.57 -14.37 23.95
CA LEU A 86 -9.49 -15.50 23.73
C LEU A 86 -10.13 -15.43 22.33
N VAL A 87 -10.62 -14.25 21.93
CA VAL A 87 -11.24 -14.03 20.62
C VAL A 87 -10.20 -14.07 19.49
N SER A 88 -9.00 -13.54 19.68
CA SER A 88 -7.92 -13.61 18.69
C SER A 88 -7.47 -15.05 18.40
N GLN A 89 -7.55 -15.96 19.38
CA GLN A 89 -7.33 -17.40 19.15
C GLN A 89 -8.53 -18.07 18.49
N TRP A 90 -9.74 -17.72 18.92
CA TRP A 90 -10.96 -18.36 18.44
C TRP A 90 -11.25 -18.04 16.97
N ILE A 91 -11.12 -16.78 16.59
CA ILE A 91 -11.41 -16.30 15.24
C ILE A 91 -10.30 -15.31 14.84
N PRO A 92 -9.17 -15.81 14.30
CA PRO A 92 -8.15 -14.94 13.74
C PRO A 92 -8.71 -14.11 12.58
N LEU A 93 -8.97 -12.83 12.85
CA LEU A 93 -9.58 -11.91 11.89
C LEU A 93 -8.77 -11.81 10.60
N SER A 94 -7.44 -11.86 10.70
CA SER A 94 -6.53 -11.81 9.55
C SER A 94 -6.86 -12.90 8.53
N ASN A 95 -7.04 -14.14 8.97
CA ASN A 95 -7.25 -15.27 8.08
C ASN A 95 -8.63 -15.17 7.41
N ALA A 96 -9.65 -14.82 8.19
CA ALA A 96 -11.00 -14.66 7.66
C ALA A 96 -11.10 -13.53 6.63
N VAL A 97 -10.47 -12.39 6.89
CA VAL A 97 -10.45 -11.26 5.95
C VAL A 97 -9.62 -11.60 4.72
N LEU A 98 -8.44 -12.20 4.87
CA LEU A 98 -7.61 -12.59 3.74
C LEU A 98 -8.29 -13.64 2.85
N GLU A 99 -8.96 -14.64 3.43
CA GLU A 99 -9.76 -15.61 2.67
C GLU A 99 -10.94 -14.93 1.94
N MET A 100 -11.62 -13.99 2.59
CA MET A 100 -12.70 -13.21 1.97
C MET A 100 -12.17 -12.38 0.80
N THR A 101 -11.08 -11.64 1.02
CA THR A 101 -10.45 -10.82 -0.02
C THR A 101 -9.97 -11.69 -1.17
N TRP A 102 -9.29 -12.81 -0.89
CA TRP A 102 -8.82 -13.74 -1.92
C TRP A 102 -9.96 -14.33 -2.76
N SER A 103 -11.10 -14.64 -2.15
CA SER A 103 -12.25 -15.22 -2.86
C SER A 103 -13.06 -14.20 -3.66
N GLN A 104 -13.14 -12.96 -3.19
CA GLN A 104 -14.02 -11.93 -3.78
C GLN A 104 -13.29 -10.92 -4.67
N VAL A 105 -11.98 -10.72 -4.47
CA VAL A 105 -11.19 -9.77 -5.24
C VAL A 105 -10.53 -10.49 -6.42
N PRO A 106 -10.86 -10.13 -7.67
CA PRO A 106 -10.22 -10.71 -8.84
C PRO A 106 -8.72 -10.42 -8.88
N SER A 107 -7.99 -11.32 -9.54
CA SER A 107 -6.56 -11.13 -9.78
C SER A 107 -6.32 -9.94 -10.73
N PRO A 108 -5.15 -9.27 -10.66
CA PRO A 108 -4.87 -8.09 -11.47
C PRO A 108 -4.86 -8.37 -12.99
N ASN A 109 -4.64 -9.62 -13.39
CA ASN A 109 -4.73 -10.12 -14.77
C ASN A 109 -6.16 -10.46 -15.23
N GLN A 110 -7.15 -10.35 -14.35
CA GLN A 110 -8.58 -10.56 -14.65
C GLN A 110 -9.30 -9.21 -14.73
N LEU A 111 -8.67 -8.25 -15.41
CA LEU A 111 -9.28 -6.96 -15.66
C LEU A 111 -10.40 -7.12 -16.69
N GLU A 112 -11.59 -6.58 -16.41
CA GLU A 112 -12.70 -6.61 -17.36
C GLU A 112 -12.42 -5.69 -18.56
N ASP A 113 -12.82 -6.14 -19.75
CA ASP A 113 -12.66 -5.40 -21.01
C ASP A 113 -13.23 -3.98 -20.95
N SER A 114 -14.46 -3.86 -20.43
CA SER A 114 -15.16 -2.60 -20.22
C SER A 114 -14.40 -1.63 -19.31
N ARG A 115 -13.70 -2.17 -18.31
CA ARG A 115 -12.89 -1.39 -17.37
C ARG A 115 -11.56 -0.97 -17.98
N ALA A 116 -10.93 -1.82 -18.79
CA ALA A 116 -9.72 -1.43 -19.53
C ALA A 116 -10.00 -0.27 -20.50
N GLU A 117 -11.15 -0.31 -21.19
CA GLU A 117 -11.59 0.79 -22.05
C GLU A 117 -11.87 2.08 -21.26
N ALA A 118 -12.54 1.96 -20.11
CA ALA A 118 -12.83 3.10 -19.23
C ALA A 118 -11.57 3.72 -18.60
N LEU A 119 -10.48 2.95 -18.46
CA LEU A 119 -9.18 3.48 -18.01
C LEU A 119 -8.46 4.25 -19.13
N LEU A 120 -8.56 3.78 -20.38
CA LEU A 120 -7.90 4.42 -21.52
C LEU A 120 -8.67 5.63 -22.06
N CYS A 121 -9.98 5.68 -21.87
CA CYS A 121 -10.82 6.77 -22.39
C CYS A 121 -11.55 7.49 -21.26
N PRO A 122 -11.53 8.84 -21.25
CA PRO A 122 -12.52 9.61 -20.51
C PRO A 122 -13.93 9.26 -20.98
N ALA A 123 -14.92 9.36 -20.11
CA ALA A 123 -16.33 9.07 -20.42
C ALA A 123 -16.89 9.87 -21.63
N SER A 124 -16.21 10.94 -22.04
CA SER A 124 -16.56 11.79 -23.18
C SER A 124 -16.09 11.26 -24.54
N ARG A 125 -15.24 10.23 -24.60
CA ARG A 125 -14.74 9.63 -25.84
C ARG A 125 -14.96 8.13 -25.88
N ARG A 126 -15.15 7.60 -27.08
CA ARG A 126 -15.24 6.16 -27.30
C ARG A 126 -13.86 5.58 -27.57
N PHE A 127 -13.65 4.36 -27.12
CA PHE A 127 -12.40 3.62 -27.33
C PHE A 127 -12.01 3.50 -28.81
N ASN A 128 -12.99 3.25 -29.67
CA ASN A 128 -12.76 3.07 -31.11
C ASN A 128 -12.28 4.35 -31.82
N ASP A 129 -12.47 5.53 -31.22
CA ASP A 129 -12.01 6.80 -31.77
C ASP A 129 -10.52 7.06 -31.45
N LEU A 130 -9.89 6.21 -30.60
CA LEU A 130 -8.47 6.30 -30.31
C LEU A 130 -7.59 5.80 -31.46
N PRO A 131 -6.35 6.32 -31.59
CA PRO A 131 -5.37 5.78 -32.54
C PRO A 131 -5.12 4.28 -32.35
N SER A 132 -4.81 3.57 -33.43
CA SER A 132 -4.55 2.13 -33.39
C SER A 132 -3.39 1.75 -32.45
N ALA A 133 -2.39 2.63 -32.30
CA ALA A 133 -1.31 2.46 -31.32
C ALA A 133 -1.82 2.47 -29.87
N SER A 134 -2.75 3.38 -29.54
CA SER A 134 -3.38 3.45 -28.21
C SER A 134 -4.31 2.26 -27.95
N GLN A 135 -4.99 1.76 -28.99
CA GLN A 135 -5.87 0.60 -28.87
C GLN A 135 -5.09 -0.67 -28.50
N LYS A 136 -3.88 -0.86 -29.04
CA LYS A 136 -3.01 -2.00 -28.68
C LYS A 136 -2.62 -2.04 -27.20
N LEU A 137 -2.61 -0.89 -26.52
CA LEU A 137 -2.33 -0.84 -25.08
C LEU A 137 -3.40 -1.55 -24.26
N LYS A 138 -4.64 -1.63 -24.75
CA LYS A 138 -5.72 -2.37 -24.09
C LYS A 138 -5.33 -3.83 -23.85
N ASP A 139 -4.79 -4.49 -24.87
CA ASP A 139 -4.36 -5.89 -24.77
C ASP A 139 -3.24 -6.05 -23.72
N ALA A 140 -2.31 -5.10 -23.66
CA ALA A 140 -1.24 -5.08 -22.68
C ALA A 140 -1.75 -4.85 -21.23
N LEU A 141 -2.81 -4.06 -21.05
CA LEU A 141 -3.47 -3.85 -19.75
C LEU A 141 -4.26 -5.08 -19.31
N LEU A 142 -4.97 -5.73 -20.23
CA LEU A 142 -5.74 -6.95 -19.95
C LEU A 142 -4.81 -8.11 -19.59
N ALA A 143 -3.71 -8.27 -20.33
CA ALA A 143 -2.72 -9.30 -20.06
C ALA A 143 -1.97 -9.09 -18.73
N CYS A 144 -1.90 -7.84 -18.25
CA CYS A 144 -1.07 -7.44 -17.09
C CYS A 144 0.35 -8.02 -17.21
N SER A 145 0.97 -7.84 -18.37
CA SER A 145 2.26 -8.45 -18.71
C SER A 145 3.41 -7.85 -17.89
N ASP A 146 4.32 -8.70 -17.47
CA ASP A 146 5.58 -8.37 -16.78
C ASP A 146 6.78 -8.20 -17.74
N SER A 147 6.56 -8.54 -19.02
CA SER A 147 7.56 -8.42 -20.09
C SER A 147 8.20 -7.04 -20.16
N THR A 148 9.52 -7.00 -20.34
CA THR A 148 10.28 -5.75 -20.59
C THR A 148 10.00 -5.19 -22.00
N GLU A 149 9.48 -6.00 -22.92
CA GLU A 149 9.06 -5.57 -24.26
C GLU A 149 7.67 -4.94 -24.26
N ALA A 150 6.86 -5.21 -23.23
CA ALA A 150 5.54 -4.61 -23.10
C ALA A 150 5.66 -3.13 -22.69
N PRO A 151 4.76 -2.26 -23.20
CA PRO A 151 4.76 -0.87 -22.83
C PRO A 151 4.46 -0.73 -21.34
N THR A 152 5.35 -0.04 -20.62
CA THR A 152 5.14 0.18 -19.19
C THR A 152 4.07 1.26 -19.03
N VAL A 153 3.02 0.99 -18.27
CA VAL A 153 1.94 1.94 -18.00
C VAL A 153 1.68 1.99 -16.50
N VAL A 154 1.85 3.18 -15.92
CA VAL A 154 1.73 3.42 -14.48
C VAL A 154 0.78 4.59 -14.24
N CYS A 155 -0.14 4.44 -13.30
CA CYS A 155 -1.02 5.53 -12.90
C CYS A 155 -0.59 6.08 -11.54
N ILE A 156 -0.28 7.38 -11.48
CA ILE A 156 -0.04 8.12 -10.24
C ILE A 156 -1.36 8.71 -9.77
N SER A 157 -1.79 8.30 -8.59
CA SER A 157 -3.09 8.69 -8.02
C SER A 157 -2.99 9.84 -7.03
N LYS A 158 -1.85 9.98 -6.35
CA LYS A 158 -1.61 11.08 -5.41
C LYS A 158 -0.11 11.22 -5.11
N MET A 159 0.28 12.43 -4.75
CA MET A 159 1.56 12.72 -4.12
C MET A 159 1.40 12.66 -2.60
N VAL A 160 2.30 11.99 -1.91
CA VAL A 160 2.34 11.88 -0.44
C VAL A 160 3.60 12.57 0.05
N ALA A 161 3.46 13.54 0.94
CA ALA A 161 4.59 14.13 1.64
C ALA A 161 5.10 13.15 2.71
N VAL A 162 6.40 12.88 2.69
CA VAL A 162 7.11 12.03 3.64
C VAL A 162 8.31 12.81 4.16
N ASP A 163 8.59 12.68 5.45
CA ASP A 163 9.78 13.27 6.06
C ASP A 163 11.03 12.59 5.48
N VAL A 164 12.00 13.39 5.05
CA VAL A 164 13.27 12.96 4.46
C VAL A 164 14.02 12.01 5.41
N LYS A 165 13.83 12.11 6.72
CA LYS A 165 14.41 11.19 7.74
C LYS A 165 13.83 9.79 7.68
N GLN A 166 12.61 9.62 7.18
CA GLN A 166 11.94 8.33 7.04
C GLN A 166 12.29 7.63 5.71
N LEU A 167 12.96 8.32 4.79
CA LEU A 167 13.40 7.72 3.55
C LEU A 167 14.42 6.61 3.81
N PRO A 168 14.40 5.51 3.04
CA PRO A 168 15.29 4.37 3.25
C PRO A 168 16.76 4.74 3.19
N GLU A 169 17.11 5.73 2.36
CA GLU A 169 18.48 6.21 2.15
C GLU A 169 19.05 6.92 3.38
N ASN A 170 18.19 7.57 4.16
CA ASN A 170 18.57 8.36 5.33
C ASN A 170 18.32 7.62 6.65
N ARG A 171 17.71 6.43 6.57
CA ARG A 171 17.52 5.60 7.75
C ARG A 171 18.89 5.19 8.27
N PRO A 172 19.18 5.38 9.57
CA PRO A 172 20.44 4.91 10.14
C PRO A 172 20.48 3.40 9.99
N ARG A 173 21.31 2.92 9.05
CA ARG A 173 21.52 1.50 8.85
C ARG A 173 22.06 0.92 10.16
N LEU A 174 21.38 -0.11 10.69
CA LEU A 174 21.89 -0.84 11.84
C LEU A 174 23.21 -1.49 11.42
N LEU A 175 24.31 -0.91 11.88
CA LEU A 175 25.66 -1.37 11.58
C LEU A 175 25.85 -2.77 12.13
N THR A 176 26.50 -3.64 11.37
CA THR A 176 26.87 -4.96 11.88
C THR A 176 27.85 -4.80 13.04
N PRO A 177 27.93 -5.76 13.98
CA PRO A 177 28.91 -5.70 15.07
C PRO A 177 30.35 -5.58 14.58
N GLU A 178 30.66 -6.11 13.40
CA GLU A 178 31.96 -5.98 12.72
C GLU A 178 32.19 -4.56 12.20
N GLU A 179 31.22 -3.96 11.51
CA GLU A 179 31.28 -2.57 11.04
C GLU A 179 31.32 -1.56 12.21
N MET A 180 30.73 -1.91 13.36
CA MET A 180 30.85 -1.13 14.60
C MET A 180 32.23 -1.25 15.24
N ALA A 181 32.87 -2.42 15.15
CA ALA A 181 34.22 -2.64 15.66
C ALA A 181 35.27 -1.90 14.82
N GLU A 182 35.16 -1.97 13.49
CA GLU A 182 36.04 -1.24 12.56
C GLU A 182 35.93 0.28 12.74
N ARG A 183 34.69 0.82 12.84
CA ARG A 183 34.52 2.25 13.11
C ARG A 183 35.10 2.69 14.45
N ARG A 184 35.03 1.84 15.49
CA ARG A 184 35.67 2.10 16.79
C ARG A 184 37.19 2.09 16.68
N GLU A 185 37.76 1.21 15.88
CA GLU A 185 39.21 1.14 15.65
C GLU A 185 39.71 2.33 14.84
N GLU A 186 38.98 2.72 13.80
CA GLU A 186 39.30 3.90 13.01
C GLU A 186 39.17 5.20 13.82
N ALA A 187 38.15 5.31 14.68
CA ALA A 187 38.02 6.42 15.62
C ALA A 187 39.19 6.49 16.61
N ARG A 188 39.65 5.33 17.13
CA ARG A 188 40.85 5.26 17.99
C ARG A 188 42.11 5.69 17.24
N ARG A 189 42.28 5.27 15.99
CA ARG A 189 43.42 5.65 15.15
C ARG A 189 43.43 7.16 14.89
N ARG A 190 42.30 7.73 14.47
CA ARG A 190 42.16 9.18 14.23
C ARG A 190 42.38 10.01 15.51
N HIS A 191 41.93 9.51 16.66
CA HIS A 191 42.18 10.16 17.95
C HIS A 191 43.67 10.10 18.32
N ALA A 192 44.33 8.97 18.10
CA ALA A 192 45.76 8.82 18.33
C ALA A 192 46.59 9.73 17.40
N GLU A 193 46.20 9.83 16.13
CA GLU A 193 46.83 10.73 15.15
C GLU A 193 46.63 12.20 15.53
N ARG A 194 45.43 12.61 15.95
CA ARG A 194 45.18 13.97 16.46
C ARG A 194 45.97 14.27 17.73
N MET A 195 46.09 13.30 18.64
CA MET A 195 46.91 13.44 19.85
C MET A 195 48.41 13.54 19.52
N ALA A 196 48.89 12.78 18.54
CA ALA A 196 50.27 12.87 18.07
C ALA A 196 50.54 14.22 17.38
N GLN A 197 49.62 14.68 16.53
CA GLN A 197 49.71 16.01 15.90
C GLN A 197 49.62 17.15 16.92
N ALA A 198 48.79 17.02 17.96
CA ALA A 198 48.72 17.98 19.05
C ALA A 198 49.98 17.98 19.94
N ALA A 199 50.63 16.82 20.10
CA ALA A 199 51.90 16.69 20.81
C ALA A 199 53.05 17.34 20.03
N GLU A 200 53.07 17.26 18.69
CA GLU A 200 54.06 17.95 17.86
C GLU A 200 53.80 19.46 17.72
N ALA A 201 52.55 19.91 17.82
CA ALA A 201 52.17 21.32 17.72
C ALA A 201 52.41 22.14 19.01
N GLY A 202 52.97 21.56 20.07
CA GLY A 202 53.58 22.31 21.17
C GLY A 202 52.67 23.32 21.91
N SER A 203 51.37 23.05 22.03
CA SER A 203 50.48 23.84 22.91
C SER A 203 49.96 22.98 24.05
N VAL A 204 50.55 23.18 25.23
CA VAL A 204 50.21 22.49 26.47
C VAL A 204 48.95 23.11 27.06
N SER A 205 47.87 22.35 27.12
CA SER A 205 46.87 22.51 28.18
C SER A 205 46.31 21.14 28.54
N ALA A 206 46.85 20.58 29.62
CA ALA A 206 46.38 19.35 30.23
C ALA A 206 45.03 19.61 30.91
N VAL A 207 43.95 19.39 30.18
CA VAL A 207 42.63 19.16 30.77
C VAL A 207 42.34 17.69 30.60
N LEU A 208 42.26 16.95 31.70
CA LEU A 208 41.61 15.64 31.74
C LEU A 208 40.14 15.84 31.34
N PRO A 209 39.65 15.30 30.22
CA PRO A 209 38.23 15.20 30.02
C PRO A 209 37.74 14.02 30.85
N GLU A 210 36.73 14.26 31.68
CA GLU A 210 35.84 13.21 32.19
C GLU A 210 35.43 12.23 31.06
N PRO A 211 34.99 11.00 31.36
CA PRO A 211 34.38 10.17 30.33
C PRO A 211 33.18 10.92 29.75
N CYS A 212 33.40 11.57 28.60
CA CYS A 212 32.35 12.12 27.78
C CYS A 212 31.43 10.95 27.42
N ARG A 213 30.33 10.82 28.18
CA ARG A 213 29.06 10.45 27.59
C ARG A 213 28.91 11.42 26.43
N THR A 214 29.19 10.98 25.22
CA THR A 214 28.82 11.75 24.04
C THR A 214 27.32 12.04 24.20
N PRO A 215 26.90 13.30 24.40
CA PRO A 215 25.57 13.64 23.95
C PRO A 215 25.56 13.26 22.47
N LEU A 216 24.47 12.69 22.00
CA LEU A 216 24.18 12.72 20.58
C LEU A 216 24.41 14.17 20.14
N GLU A 217 25.52 14.44 19.46
CA GLU A 217 25.65 15.67 18.67
C GLU A 217 24.59 15.52 17.58
N ASN A 218 23.38 15.94 17.93
CA ASN A 218 22.55 16.70 17.02
C ASN A 218 23.45 17.83 16.54
N GLN A 219 24.10 17.62 15.40
CA GLN A 219 24.29 18.72 14.49
C GLN A 219 22.88 19.18 14.16
N GLU A 220 22.36 20.11 14.95
CA GLU A 220 21.42 21.11 14.47
C GLU A 220 22.20 21.91 13.42
N ALA A 221 22.40 21.30 12.25
CA ALA A 221 22.41 22.05 11.02
C ALA A 221 21.16 22.91 11.09
N GLU A 222 21.30 24.22 10.88
CA GLU A 222 20.18 25.13 10.76
C GLU A 222 19.19 24.51 9.77
N VAL A 223 18.14 23.87 10.30
CA VAL A 223 17.16 23.15 9.50
C VAL A 223 16.34 24.25 8.86
N ASN A 224 16.62 24.48 7.59
CA ASN A 224 15.69 25.14 6.71
C ASN A 224 14.46 24.21 6.69
N GLU A 225 13.44 24.50 7.51
CA GLU A 225 12.25 23.64 7.75
C GLU A 225 11.43 23.31 6.48
N GLN A 226 11.85 23.84 5.33
CA GLN A 226 11.27 23.60 4.00
C GLN A 226 11.95 22.47 3.20
N GLU A 227 13.13 21.99 3.61
CA GLU A 227 13.87 20.93 2.89
C GLU A 227 13.69 19.52 3.48
N ASP A 228 13.01 19.40 4.64
CA ASP A 228 12.82 18.12 5.35
C ASP A 228 11.65 17.27 4.81
N THR A 229 10.93 17.73 3.77
CA THR A 229 9.81 16.98 3.17
C THR A 229 10.09 16.58 1.73
N ALA A 230 10.04 15.29 1.45
CA ALA A 230 10.07 14.73 0.10
C ALA A 230 8.68 14.25 -0.32
N PHE A 231 8.32 14.43 -1.58
CA PHE A 231 7.08 13.92 -2.15
C PHE A 231 7.31 12.58 -2.85
N ILE A 232 6.54 11.59 -2.43
CA ILE A 232 6.49 10.26 -3.03
C ILE A 232 5.18 10.11 -3.78
N ALA A 233 5.27 9.80 -5.07
CA ALA A 233 4.12 9.52 -5.90
C ALA A 233 3.58 8.11 -5.58
N PHE A 234 2.35 8.03 -5.09
CA PHE A 234 1.64 6.77 -4.90
C PHE A 234 1.07 6.31 -6.25
N ALA A 235 1.53 5.16 -6.72
CA ALA A 235 1.28 4.72 -8.07
C ALA A 235 0.98 3.22 -8.17
N ARG A 236 0.29 2.82 -9.24
CA ARG A 236 0.05 1.41 -9.59
C ARG A 236 0.53 1.12 -11.00
N VAL A 237 1.29 0.05 -11.17
CA VAL A 237 1.69 -0.47 -12.49
C VAL A 237 0.55 -1.31 -13.04
N PHE A 238 0.08 -1.00 -14.25
CA PHE A 238 -0.95 -1.79 -14.93
C PHE A 238 -0.37 -2.75 -15.96
N SER A 239 0.70 -2.35 -16.64
CA SER A 239 1.39 -3.18 -17.64
C SER A 239 2.89 -2.87 -17.64
N GLY A 240 3.70 -3.85 -18.02
CA GLY A 240 5.16 -3.78 -18.08
C GLY A 240 5.83 -3.86 -16.70
N THR A 241 7.13 -3.61 -16.69
CA THR A 241 7.96 -3.57 -15.48
C THR A 241 8.69 -2.24 -15.41
N LEU A 242 8.45 -1.49 -14.33
CA LEU A 242 9.10 -0.21 -14.10
C LEU A 242 10.45 -0.43 -13.41
N LYS A 243 11.53 0.07 -14.01
CA LYS A 243 12.91 -0.08 -13.50
C LYS A 243 13.52 1.26 -13.09
N ARG A 244 14.40 1.21 -12.11
CA ARG A 244 15.24 2.35 -11.73
C ARG A 244 16.14 2.77 -12.90
N GLY A 245 16.21 4.07 -13.18
CA GLY A 245 16.93 4.66 -14.30
C GLY A 245 16.18 4.63 -15.64
N GLN A 246 14.98 4.04 -15.69
CA GLN A 246 14.18 4.01 -16.90
C GLN A 246 13.64 5.40 -17.24
N LYS A 247 13.70 5.75 -18.53
CA LYS A 247 13.08 6.97 -19.07
C LYS A 247 11.61 6.71 -19.33
N VAL A 248 10.75 7.55 -18.78
CA VAL A 248 9.29 7.45 -18.94
C VAL A 248 8.70 8.82 -19.30
N PHE A 249 7.63 8.80 -20.08
CA PHE A 249 6.84 9.98 -20.38
C PHE A 249 5.81 10.19 -19.28
N VAL A 250 5.82 11.37 -18.66
CA VAL A 250 4.81 11.83 -17.71
C VAL A 250 3.71 12.54 -18.49
N LEU A 251 2.55 11.91 -18.55
CA LEU A 251 1.38 12.37 -19.29
C LEU A 251 0.43 13.07 -18.32
N GLY A 252 0.20 14.36 -18.60
CA GLY A 252 -0.78 15.16 -17.88
C GLY A 252 -2.22 14.80 -18.25
N PRO A 253 -3.20 15.22 -17.43
CA PRO A 253 -4.61 14.83 -17.60
C PRO A 253 -5.27 15.35 -18.88
N LYS A 254 -4.69 16.39 -19.52
CA LYS A 254 -5.16 16.97 -20.78
C LYS A 254 -4.45 16.41 -22.02
N HIS A 255 -3.56 15.42 -21.85
CA HIS A 255 -2.82 14.81 -22.94
C HIS A 255 -3.74 14.20 -23.99
N ASN A 256 -3.42 14.40 -25.26
CA ASN A 256 -4.18 13.90 -26.40
C ASN A 256 -3.25 13.15 -27.34
N PRO A 257 -3.26 11.79 -27.35
CA PRO A 257 -2.28 11.01 -28.10
C PRO A 257 -2.33 11.24 -29.61
N ALA A 258 -3.51 11.51 -30.18
CA ALA A 258 -3.66 11.81 -31.60
C ALA A 258 -2.83 13.02 -32.06
N LYS A 259 -2.75 14.09 -31.25
CA LYS A 259 -2.00 15.30 -31.61
C LYS A 259 -0.49 15.05 -31.71
N TYR A 260 0.04 14.17 -30.87
CA TYR A 260 1.47 13.88 -30.82
C TYR A 260 1.89 12.86 -31.89
N LEU A 261 1.01 11.89 -32.20
CA LEU A 261 1.23 10.92 -33.27
C LEU A 261 1.18 11.58 -34.66
N GLU A 262 0.27 12.52 -34.90
CA GLU A 262 0.14 13.21 -36.19
C GLU A 262 1.28 14.21 -36.45
N LYS A 263 1.76 14.90 -35.41
CA LYS A 263 2.74 15.98 -35.55
C LYS A 263 4.21 15.52 -35.46
N GLY A 264 4.48 14.25 -35.14
CA GLY A 264 5.85 13.75 -34.99
C GLY A 264 6.67 14.55 -33.98
N TYR A 265 6.03 14.94 -32.87
CA TYR A 265 6.57 15.93 -31.95
C TYR A 265 7.72 15.33 -31.12
N GLU A 266 8.89 15.97 -31.14
CA GLU A 266 10.00 15.62 -30.26
C GLU A 266 9.80 16.26 -28.90
N VAL A 267 9.62 15.44 -27.85
CA VAL A 267 9.49 15.94 -26.49
C VAL A 267 10.87 16.33 -25.98
N ASN A 268 11.05 17.61 -25.63
CA ASN A 268 12.30 18.09 -25.07
C ASN A 268 12.53 17.51 -23.66
N PRO A 269 13.63 16.78 -23.41
CA PRO A 269 13.84 16.06 -22.16
C PRO A 269 14.23 16.97 -20.98
N LYS A 270 14.43 18.27 -21.21
CA LYS A 270 14.88 19.24 -20.20
C LYS A 270 13.75 20.10 -19.63
N LEU A 271 12.55 20.04 -20.20
CA LEU A 271 11.43 20.87 -19.76
C LEU A 271 10.77 20.29 -18.51
N THR A 272 10.59 21.14 -17.51
CA THR A 272 9.81 20.82 -16.30
C THR A 272 8.35 21.22 -16.49
N LEU A 273 7.47 20.80 -15.57
CA LEU A 273 6.05 21.16 -15.62
C LEU A 273 5.83 22.69 -15.51
N ALA A 274 6.74 23.42 -14.87
CA ALA A 274 6.65 24.88 -14.74
C ALA A 274 7.03 25.63 -16.02
N ASP A 275 7.92 25.04 -16.84
CA ASP A 275 8.44 25.64 -18.07
C ASP A 275 7.67 25.21 -19.33
N LEU A 276 6.68 24.33 -19.17
CA LEU A 276 5.94 23.73 -20.27
C LEU A 276 4.94 24.73 -20.86
N PRO A 277 4.88 24.91 -22.19
CA PRO A 277 3.85 25.74 -22.80
C PRO A 277 2.45 25.14 -22.54
N PRO A 278 1.40 25.98 -22.45
CA PRO A 278 0.06 25.54 -22.04
C PRO A 278 -0.60 24.53 -23.00
N ASP A 279 -0.10 24.41 -24.23
CA ASP A 279 -0.57 23.44 -25.22
C ASP A 279 0.13 22.07 -25.11
N GLU A 280 1.24 22.00 -24.39
CA GLU A 280 2.00 20.77 -24.16
C GLU A 280 1.68 20.22 -22.77
N HIS A 281 1.54 18.89 -22.69
CA HIS A 281 1.11 18.20 -21.47
C HIS A 281 1.94 16.94 -21.21
N VAL A 282 3.09 16.82 -21.86
CA VAL A 282 3.99 15.67 -21.76
C VAL A 282 5.36 16.17 -21.32
N THR A 283 5.90 15.55 -20.27
CA THR A 283 7.30 15.76 -19.87
C THR A 283 8.03 14.42 -19.86
N VAL A 284 9.35 14.43 -19.96
CA VAL A 284 10.18 13.22 -19.81
C VAL A 284 10.76 13.23 -18.40
N ALA A 285 10.57 12.14 -17.66
CA ALA A 285 11.18 11.95 -16.36
C ALA A 285 12.02 10.67 -16.35
N ILE A 286 13.09 10.69 -15.55
CA ILE A 286 13.89 9.50 -15.26
C ILE A 286 13.45 8.99 -13.89
N VAL A 287 13.15 7.70 -13.79
CA VAL A 287 12.76 7.08 -12.53
C VAL A 287 14.00 6.90 -11.64
N GLU A 288 14.21 7.80 -10.69
CA GLU A 288 15.41 7.76 -9.85
C GLU A 288 15.31 6.78 -8.68
N LYS A 289 14.14 6.74 -8.04
CA LYS A 289 13.93 6.01 -6.78
C LYS A 289 12.55 5.33 -6.80
N LEU A 290 12.55 4.03 -6.55
CA LEU A 290 11.33 3.22 -6.42
C LEU A 290 11.24 2.69 -4.99
N TYR A 291 10.02 2.72 -4.44
CA TYR A 291 9.75 2.32 -3.06
C TYR A 291 8.58 1.36 -2.97
N LEU A 292 8.71 0.36 -2.12
CA LEU A 292 7.62 -0.46 -1.63
C LEU A 292 7.05 0.18 -0.35
N LEU A 293 5.73 0.39 -0.33
CA LEU A 293 5.05 1.10 0.74
C LEU A 293 4.62 0.10 1.83
N MET A 294 5.36 0.05 2.94
CA MET A 294 5.09 -0.81 4.11
C MET A 294 4.39 -0.03 5.24
N GLY A 295 3.38 0.76 4.87
CA GLY A 295 2.61 1.60 5.79
C GLY A 295 3.35 2.89 6.17
N ARG A 296 4.12 2.85 7.26
CA ARG A 296 4.99 3.98 7.67
C ARG A 296 6.40 3.87 7.10
N ASP A 297 6.84 2.64 6.88
CA ASP A 297 8.17 2.36 6.36
C ASP A 297 8.14 2.31 4.83
N LEU A 298 9.27 2.69 4.24
CA LEU A 298 9.56 2.57 2.83
C LEU A 298 10.71 1.58 2.66
N GLU A 299 10.65 0.79 1.60
CA GLU A 299 11.73 -0.11 1.22
C GLU A 299 12.14 0.20 -0.22
N GLY A 300 13.43 0.39 -0.48
CA GLY A 300 13.93 0.68 -1.82
C GLY A 300 13.84 -0.55 -2.72
N LEU A 301 13.36 -0.37 -3.95
CA LEU A 301 13.31 -1.41 -4.97
C LEU A 301 14.05 -0.98 -6.24
N ASP A 302 14.53 -1.95 -7.01
CA ASP A 302 15.16 -1.70 -8.32
C ASP A 302 14.17 -1.87 -9.48
N GLU A 303 13.21 -2.79 -9.36
CA GLU A 303 12.17 -3.04 -10.35
C GLU A 303 10.82 -3.41 -9.72
N VAL A 304 9.72 -3.02 -10.38
CA VAL A 304 8.35 -3.33 -9.96
C VAL A 304 7.52 -3.81 -11.15
N PRO A 305 6.99 -5.05 -11.13
CA PRO A 305 6.18 -5.57 -12.22
C PRO A 305 4.71 -5.10 -12.14
N ALA A 306 3.97 -5.34 -13.22
CA ALA A 306 2.56 -5.05 -13.36
C ALA A 306 1.69 -5.66 -12.24
N GLY A 307 0.60 -4.96 -11.91
CA GLY A 307 -0.34 -5.35 -10.85
C GLY A 307 -0.01 -4.79 -9.47
N ASN A 308 1.26 -4.43 -9.23
CA ASN A 308 1.73 -3.93 -7.94
C ASN A 308 1.54 -2.42 -7.75
N ILE A 309 1.47 -2.05 -6.47
CA ILE A 309 1.46 -0.66 -6.01
C ILE A 309 2.88 -0.30 -5.55
N LEU A 310 3.31 0.92 -5.87
CA LEU A 310 4.62 1.43 -5.50
C LEU A 310 4.58 2.92 -5.13
N GLY A 311 5.65 3.36 -4.49
CA GLY A 311 6.04 4.76 -4.37
C GLY A 311 7.12 5.11 -5.39
N ILE A 312 7.02 6.26 -6.06
CA ILE A 312 8.08 6.80 -6.92
C ILE A 312 8.58 8.11 -6.32
N GLY A 313 9.88 8.21 -6.07
CA GLY A 313 10.53 9.45 -5.62
C GLY A 313 11.07 10.28 -6.79
N GLY A 314 11.22 11.59 -6.56
CA GLY A 314 11.90 12.50 -7.51
C GLY A 314 11.04 13.03 -8.66
N LEU A 315 9.72 12.78 -8.66
CA LEU A 315 8.80 13.24 -9.71
C LEU A 315 8.14 14.60 -9.44
N GLU A 316 8.56 15.31 -8.40
CA GLU A 316 7.92 16.54 -7.90
C GLU A 316 7.86 17.65 -8.95
N LYS A 317 8.88 17.74 -9.80
CA LYS A 317 8.99 18.75 -10.87
C LYS A 317 8.14 18.44 -12.10
N HIS A 318 7.63 17.21 -12.20
CA HIS A 318 6.93 16.69 -13.38
C HIS A 318 5.45 16.37 -13.10
N VAL A 319 5.09 16.12 -11.84
CA VAL A 319 3.75 15.67 -11.44
C VAL A 319 3.17 16.63 -10.41
N GLY A 320 2.01 17.21 -10.71
CA GLY A 320 1.26 18.04 -9.76
C GLY A 320 0.51 17.21 -8.72
N ARG A 321 -0.60 16.56 -9.12
CA ARG A 321 -1.46 15.76 -8.22
C ARG A 321 -1.62 14.32 -8.70
N THR A 322 -1.94 14.16 -9.98
CA THR A 322 -2.11 12.89 -10.68
C THR A 322 -1.40 12.97 -12.03
N ALA A 323 -0.95 11.84 -12.53
CA ALA A 323 -0.34 11.72 -13.84
C ALA A 323 -0.36 10.26 -14.30
N THR A 324 -0.24 10.03 -15.60
CA THR A 324 -0.01 8.68 -16.16
C THR A 324 1.41 8.63 -16.67
N LEU A 325 2.19 7.63 -16.25
CA LEU A 325 3.51 7.38 -16.81
C LEU A 325 3.40 6.31 -17.88
N SER A 326 4.05 6.52 -19.01
CA SER A 326 4.19 5.48 -20.02
C SER A 326 5.53 5.51 -20.74
N THR A 327 6.01 4.37 -21.21
CA THR A 327 7.08 4.31 -22.22
C THR A 327 6.62 4.75 -23.59
N ASP A 328 5.32 4.69 -23.87
CA ASP A 328 4.74 5.05 -25.16
C ASP A 328 3.97 6.37 -25.06
N ILE A 329 4.29 7.33 -25.94
CA ILE A 329 3.57 8.61 -26.02
C ILE A 329 2.11 8.46 -26.49
N ALA A 330 1.81 7.33 -27.14
CA ALA A 330 0.48 6.97 -27.59
C ALA A 330 -0.49 6.64 -26.45
N CYS A 331 0.00 6.47 -25.21
CA CYS A 331 -0.86 6.20 -24.07
C CYS A 331 -1.78 7.42 -23.79
N PRO A 332 -3.10 7.23 -23.70
CA PRO A 332 -4.00 8.26 -23.19
C PRO A 332 -3.84 8.39 -21.66
N PRO A 333 -4.18 9.55 -21.07
CA PRO A 333 -4.13 9.73 -19.63
C PRO A 333 -5.26 8.95 -18.95
N PHE A 334 -4.94 8.23 -17.86
CA PHE A 334 -5.90 7.44 -17.08
C PHE A 334 -6.77 8.30 -16.15
N VAL A 335 -6.32 9.50 -15.82
CA VAL A 335 -6.99 10.41 -14.90
C VAL A 335 -7.39 11.66 -15.66
N ASP A 336 -8.69 11.87 -15.81
CA ASP A 336 -9.24 13.12 -16.34
C ASP A 336 -9.41 14.14 -15.20
N VAL A 337 -9.26 15.43 -15.51
CA VAL A 337 -9.46 16.58 -14.60
C VAL A 337 -10.84 16.54 -13.95
N SER A 338 -11.84 16.02 -14.67
CA SER A 338 -13.23 15.86 -14.20
C SER A 338 -13.46 14.68 -13.23
N SER A 339 -12.54 13.71 -13.21
CA SER A 339 -12.66 12.44 -12.47
C SER A 339 -12.04 12.44 -11.08
N SER A 340 -11.70 13.64 -10.56
CA SER A 340 -11.09 13.85 -9.24
C SER A 340 -11.83 13.14 -8.10
N ASP A 341 -13.14 12.91 -8.25
CA ASP A 341 -14.01 12.24 -7.27
C ASP A 341 -14.10 10.71 -7.44
N MET A 342 -13.64 10.16 -8.57
CA MET A 342 -13.69 8.72 -8.91
C MET A 342 -12.39 7.96 -8.62
N LEU A 343 -11.30 8.63 -8.21
CA LEU A 343 -10.03 7.99 -7.84
C LEU A 343 -10.16 7.01 -6.66
N GLY A 344 -11.16 7.20 -5.80
CA GLY A 344 -11.51 6.23 -4.77
C GLY A 344 -12.07 4.92 -5.35
N ALA A 345 -12.74 4.96 -6.49
CA ALA A 345 -13.36 3.79 -7.13
C ALA A 345 -12.35 2.99 -7.99
N ALA A 346 -11.46 3.67 -8.72
CA ALA A 346 -10.53 2.98 -9.63
C ALA A 346 -9.49 2.09 -8.91
N ILE A 347 -9.10 2.46 -7.67
CA ILE A 347 -8.09 1.74 -6.87
C ILE A 347 -8.73 0.72 -5.93
N TYR A 348 -9.92 1.01 -5.36
CA TYR A 348 -10.53 0.15 -4.33
C TYR A 348 -11.69 -0.72 -4.82
N PHE A 349 -12.40 -0.35 -5.90
CA PHE A 349 -13.49 -1.17 -6.41
C PHE A 349 -12.97 -2.16 -7.46
N THR A 350 -12.37 -3.25 -6.98
CA THR A 350 -12.29 -4.52 -7.73
C THR A 350 -13.58 -5.34 -7.61
N CYS A 351 -14.58 -4.87 -6.87
CA CYS A 351 -15.83 -5.58 -6.65
C CYS A 351 -17.00 -4.86 -7.32
N GLY A 352 -17.21 -5.13 -8.60
CA GLY A 352 -18.53 -4.99 -9.20
C GLY A 352 -19.43 -6.08 -8.62
N ILE A 353 -20.01 -5.85 -7.44
CA ILE A 353 -21.11 -6.68 -6.96
C ILE A 353 -22.31 -6.31 -7.82
N GLY A 354 -22.53 -7.10 -8.87
CA GLY A 354 -23.84 -7.17 -9.51
C GLY A 354 -24.86 -7.54 -8.45
N THR A 355 -25.82 -6.63 -8.24
CA THR A 355 -27.04 -6.85 -7.45
C THR A 355 -27.85 -8.02 -7.96
#